data_AF-A0A967GI27-F1
#
_entry.id   AF-A0A967GI27-F1
#
_cell.length_a   1.000
_cell.length_b   1.000
_cell.length_c   1.000
_cell.angle_alpha   90.00
_cell.angle_beta   90.00
_cell.angle_gamma   90.00
#
_symmetry.space_group_name_H-M   'P 1'
#
loop_
_entity.id
_entity.type
_entity.pdbx_description
1 polymer ?
#
loop_
_entity_poly.entity_id
_entity_poly.type
_entity_poly.pdbx_seq_one_letter_code
_entity_poly.pdbx_strand_id
1 'polypeptide(L)'
;EGSTMLVRQDGSLVGTIGGGCGEAGVIQKAKLSLLDGQIREELADLTEDISTESEAVCGGTLRVFIEPWQPGPDNVQLAHLLAELADGGSEV
;
A
#
# COMPACT_ATOMS: atom_id res chain seq x y z
N GLU A 1 10.78 7.63 8.00
CA GLU A 1 11.32 6.37 7.42
C GLU A 1 10.34 5.25 7.73
N GLY A 2 9.99 4.47 6.72
CA GLY A 2 9.04 3.37 6.79
C GLY A 2 8.86 2.78 5.39
N SER A 3 8.29 1.59 5.31
CA SER A 3 7.86 1.03 4.03
C SER A 3 6.71 1.86 3.45
N THR A 4 6.59 1.89 2.14
CA THR A 4 5.53 2.63 1.43
C THR A 4 4.99 1.75 0.32
N MET A 5 3.68 1.78 0.14
CA MET A 5 2.98 1.04 -0.89
C MET A 5 1.97 1.96 -1.58
N LEU A 6 1.99 1.97 -2.90
CA LEU A 6 0.98 2.65 -3.72
C LEU A 6 -0.11 1.64 -4.11
N VAL A 7 -1.35 1.99 -3.83
CA VAL A 7 -2.53 1.21 -4.24
C VAL A 7 -3.31 2.00 -5.28
N ARG A 8 -3.61 1.36 -6.41
CA ARG A 8 -4.31 2.00 -7.52
C ARG A 8 -5.74 1.50 -7.66
N GLN A 9 -6.57 2.29 -8.35
CA GLN A 9 -7.99 1.94 -8.57
C GLN A 9 -8.16 0.67 -9.42
N ASP A 10 -7.24 0.41 -10.36
CA ASP A 10 -7.21 -0.82 -11.17
C ASP A 10 -6.79 -2.07 -10.35
N GLY A 11 -6.41 -1.87 -9.09
CA GLY A 11 -5.97 -2.93 -8.18
C GLY A 11 -4.50 -3.27 -8.27
N SER A 12 -3.73 -2.64 -9.17
CA SER A 12 -2.27 -2.79 -9.22
C SER A 12 -1.60 -2.12 -8.01
N LEU A 13 -0.45 -2.65 -7.64
CA LEU A 13 0.31 -2.27 -6.44
C LEU A 13 1.76 -1.96 -6.83
N VAL A 14 2.35 -0.96 -6.17
CA VAL A 14 3.79 -0.67 -6.27
C VAL A 14 4.37 -0.63 -4.85
N GLY A 15 5.38 -1.45 -4.59
CA GLY A 15 5.96 -1.62 -3.26
C GLY A 15 5.16 -2.59 -2.36
N THR A 16 5.67 -2.80 -1.16
CA THR A 16 5.09 -3.67 -0.12
C THR A 16 5.37 -3.05 1.24
N ILE A 17 4.52 -3.32 2.23
CA ILE A 17 4.75 -2.91 3.62
C ILE A 17 5.26 -4.04 4.52
N GLY A 18 5.42 -5.26 3.98
CA GLY A 18 5.86 -6.43 4.74
C GLY A 18 5.19 -7.75 4.30
N GLY A 19 4.18 -7.70 3.43
CA GLY A 19 3.46 -8.89 2.94
C GLY A 19 2.48 -9.51 3.94
N GLY A 20 1.91 -10.66 3.57
CA GLY A 20 1.01 -11.45 4.43
C GLY A 20 -0.40 -10.86 4.61
N CYS A 21 -1.15 -11.41 5.59
CA CYS A 21 -2.52 -11.00 5.89
C CYS A 21 -2.63 -9.52 6.31
N GLY A 22 -1.62 -8.99 7.01
CA GLY A 22 -1.56 -7.58 7.40
C GLY A 22 -1.58 -6.62 6.22
N GLU A 23 -0.86 -6.94 5.14
CA GLU A 23 -0.84 -6.13 3.92
C GLU A 23 -2.21 -6.13 3.20
N ALA A 24 -2.90 -7.27 3.18
CA ALA A 24 -4.22 -7.38 2.56
C ALA A 24 -5.25 -6.46 3.23
N GLY A 25 -5.23 -6.35 4.57
CA GLY A 25 -6.08 -5.42 5.32
C GLY A 25 -5.83 -3.96 4.94
N VAL A 26 -4.55 -3.58 4.82
CA VAL A 26 -4.15 -2.24 4.40
C VAL A 26 -4.60 -1.93 2.97
N ILE A 27 -4.43 -2.86 2.02
CA ILE A 27 -4.89 -2.69 0.63
C ILE A 27 -6.40 -2.46 0.58
N GLN A 28 -7.18 -3.21 1.37
CA GLN A 28 -8.63 -3.03 1.43
C GLN A 28 -9.02 -1.63 1.95
N LYS A 29 -8.35 -1.16 3.01
CA LYS A 29 -8.58 0.19 3.55
C LYS A 29 -8.17 1.28 2.56
N ALA A 30 -7.06 1.10 1.85
CA ALA A 30 -6.61 2.00 0.79
C ALA A 30 -7.64 2.12 -0.35
N LYS A 31 -8.22 0.99 -0.78
CA LYS A 31 -9.31 1.01 -1.78
C LYS A 31 -10.54 1.77 -1.29
N LEU A 32 -10.91 1.64 -0.02
CA LEU A 32 -12.00 2.44 0.57
C LEU A 32 -11.65 3.94 0.60
N SER A 33 -10.43 4.29 1.02
CA SER A 33 -9.94 5.68 0.99
C SER A 33 -9.97 6.29 -0.41
N LEU A 34 -9.64 5.52 -1.45
CA LEU A 34 -9.75 5.98 -2.84
C LEU A 34 -11.20 6.24 -3.29
N LEU A 35 -12.18 5.52 -2.71
CA LEU A 35 -13.59 5.68 -3.03
C LEU A 35 -14.22 6.89 -2.36
N ASP A 36 -13.91 7.13 -1.08
CA ASP A 36 -14.55 8.18 -0.27
C ASP A 36 -13.66 9.39 0.06
N GLY A 37 -12.40 9.37 -0.38
CA GLY A 37 -11.43 10.43 -0.17
C GLY A 37 -11.01 10.60 1.29
N GLN A 38 -11.31 9.66 2.19
CA GLN A 38 -10.98 9.77 3.61
C GLN A 38 -9.60 9.18 3.92
N ILE A 39 -8.84 9.90 4.73
CA ILE A 39 -7.62 9.39 5.35
C ILE A 39 -7.98 8.28 6.35
N ARG A 40 -7.15 7.24 6.41
CA ARG A 40 -7.32 6.08 7.28
C ARG A 40 -6.03 5.75 8.00
N GLU A 41 -6.17 5.07 9.13
CA GLU A 41 -5.08 4.42 9.81
C GLU A 41 -5.47 2.96 10.03
N GLU A 42 -4.54 2.04 9.81
CA GLU A 42 -4.71 0.61 10.06
C GLU A 42 -3.55 0.09 10.91
N LEU A 43 -3.85 -0.77 11.87
CA LEU A 43 -2.83 -1.49 12.62
C LEU A 43 -2.71 -2.89 12.05
N ALA A 44 -1.69 -3.12 11.22
CA ALA A 44 -1.38 -4.45 10.69
C ALA A 44 -0.65 -5.27 11.75
N ASP A 45 -1.23 -6.40 12.14
CA ASP A 45 -0.56 -7.40 12.98
C ASP A 45 0.24 -8.35 12.08
N LEU A 46 1.55 -8.37 12.26
CA LEU A 46 2.48 -9.21 11.50
C LEU A 46 2.81 -10.52 12.26
N THR A 47 2.10 -10.81 13.34
CA THR A 47 2.34 -11.99 14.19
C THR A 47 1.43 -13.18 13.88
N GLU A 48 0.37 -13.00 13.08
CA GLU A 48 -0.61 -14.07 12.83
C GLU A 48 -0.05 -15.27 12.03
N ASP A 49 1.01 -15.07 11.23
CA ASP A 49 1.62 -16.10 10.38
C ASP A 49 2.77 -16.90 11.05
N ILE A 50 3.10 -16.63 12.32
CA ILE A 50 4.22 -17.30 13.03
C ILE A 50 3.92 -18.79 13.32
N SER A 51 2.71 -19.28 13.00
CA SER A 51 2.35 -20.69 13.15
C SER A 51 2.95 -21.63 12.07
N THR A 52 3.52 -21.08 11.01
CA THR A 52 4.26 -21.84 9.99
C THR A 52 5.76 -21.66 10.20
N GLU A 53 6.56 -22.73 10.10
CA GLU A 53 8.02 -22.76 10.26
C GLU A 53 8.77 -21.94 9.18
N SER A 54 8.46 -20.65 9.06
CA SER A 54 9.08 -19.75 8.10
C SER A 54 9.99 -18.78 8.85
N GLU A 55 11.30 -18.97 8.70
CA GLU A 55 12.37 -18.22 9.39
C GLU A 55 12.46 -16.73 8.97
N ALA A 56 11.51 -16.24 8.17
CA ALA A 56 11.51 -14.91 7.55
C ALA A 56 10.36 -13.99 8.00
N VAL A 57 9.71 -14.26 9.15
CA VAL A 57 8.64 -13.39 9.65
C VAL A 57 9.20 -12.33 10.60
N CYS A 58 9.24 -11.08 10.13
CA CYS A 58 9.37 -9.92 11.02
C CYS A 58 8.08 -9.78 11.84
N GLY A 59 8.06 -10.28 13.07
CA GLY A 59 6.91 -10.13 13.97
C GLY A 59 6.72 -8.70 14.49
N GLY A 60 5.52 -8.41 15.00
CA GLY A 60 5.17 -7.13 15.64
C GLY A 60 3.90 -6.52 15.05
N THR A 61 3.63 -5.26 15.40
CA THR A 61 2.52 -4.49 14.82
C THR A 61 3.06 -3.30 14.03
N LEU A 62 2.49 -3.07 12.86
CA LEU A 62 2.80 -1.94 11.99
C LEU A 62 1.59 -1.01 11.94
N ARG A 63 1.76 0.24 12.36
CA ARG A 63 0.76 1.29 12.18
C ARG A 63 0.94 1.93 10.82
N VAL A 64 -0.07 1.81 9.96
CA VAL A 64 -0.04 2.27 8.58
C VAL A 64 -0.99 3.44 8.42
N PHE A 65 -0.44 4.57 7.97
CA PHE A 65 -1.22 5.73 7.59
C PHE A 65 -1.55 5.65 6.09
N ILE A 66 -2.81 5.85 5.76
CA ILE A 66 -3.37 5.66 4.42
C ILE A 66 -3.99 6.98 3.99
N GLU A 67 -3.39 7.62 3.01
CA GLU A 67 -3.89 8.86 2.43
C GLU A 67 -4.33 8.65 0.97
N PRO A 68 -5.54 9.07 0.60
CA PRO A 68 -5.93 9.08 -0.80
C PRO A 68 -5.23 10.24 -1.50
N TRP A 69 -4.45 9.92 -2.53
CA TRP A 69 -3.78 10.91 -3.36
C TRP A 69 -4.61 11.19 -4.63
N GLN A 70 -4.73 12.47 -5.00
CA GLN A 70 -5.36 12.90 -6.24
C GLN A 70 -4.47 13.90 -6.99
N PRO A 71 -4.45 13.87 -8.33
CA PRO A 71 -3.81 14.90 -9.13
C PRO A 71 -4.43 16.28 -8.87
N GLY A 72 -3.59 17.29 -8.79
CA GLY A 72 -3.96 18.69 -8.58
C GLY A 72 -2.87 19.63 -9.07
N PRO A 73 -3.13 20.95 -9.07
CA PRO A 73 -2.20 21.96 -9.59
C PRO A 73 -0.81 21.90 -8.96
N ASP A 74 -0.74 21.49 -7.69
CA ASP A 74 0.50 21.50 -6.91
C ASP A 74 1.34 20.22 -7.05
N ASN A 75 0.83 19.18 -7.73
CA ASN A 75 1.50 17.88 -7.83
C ASN A 75 1.55 17.30 -9.26
N VAL A 76 1.45 18.16 -10.28
CA VAL A 76 1.40 17.77 -11.69
C VAL A 76 2.60 16.92 -12.13
N GLN A 77 3.82 17.22 -11.66
CA GLN A 77 4.99 16.39 -12.00
C GLN A 77 4.84 14.94 -11.48
N LEU A 78 4.35 14.77 -10.25
CA LEU A 78 4.13 13.44 -9.69
C LEU A 78 3.00 12.71 -10.44
N ALA A 79 1.95 13.43 -10.84
CA ALA A 79 0.89 12.86 -11.65
C ALA A 79 1.39 12.30 -12.99
N HIS A 80 2.26 13.04 -13.69
CA HIS A 80 2.87 12.54 -14.94
C HIS A 80 3.75 11.32 -14.70
N LEU A 81 4.62 11.36 -13.68
CA LEU A 81 5.48 10.21 -13.37
C LEU A 81 4.66 8.96 -13.02
N LEU A 82 3.60 9.11 -12.22
CA LEU A 82 2.72 8.00 -11.87
C LEU A 82 1.94 7.47 -13.09
N ALA A 83 1.60 8.31 -14.06
CA ALA A 83 0.98 7.88 -15.31
C ALA A 83 1.95 7.09 -16.18
N GLU A 84 3.20 7.54 -16.32
CA GLU A 84 4.25 6.80 -17.07
C GLU A 84 4.54 5.43 -16.45
N LEU A 85 4.59 5.35 -15.12
CA LEU A 85 4.73 4.08 -14.40
C LEU A 85 3.48 3.19 -14.53
N ALA A 86 2.32 3.76 -14.87
CA ALA A 86 1.11 2.98 -15.17
C ALA A 86 1.24 2.18 -16.45
N ASP A 87 1.75 2.85 -17.47
CA ASP A 87 1.72 2.37 -18.84
C ASP A 87 2.92 1.46 -19.13
N GLY A 88 3.92 1.44 -18.25
CA GLY A 88 5.21 0.74 -18.40
C GLY A 88 5.38 -0.56 -17.61
N GLY A 89 4.32 -1.18 -17.09
CA GLY A 89 4.40 -2.42 -16.30
C GLY A 89 4.86 -3.63 -17.13
N SER A 90 6.18 -3.82 -17.29
CA SER A 90 6.77 -5.11 -17.66
C SER A 90 7.18 -5.83 -16.39
N GLU A 91 6.61 -7.02 -16.21
CA GLU A 91 7.06 -8.06 -15.30
C GLU A 91 8.59 -8.26 -15.44
N VAL A 92 9.27 -8.34 -14.30
CA VAL A 92 10.54 -9.07 -14.13
C VAL A 92 10.48 -9.90 -12.87
#